data_AF-A0AAU2P5W6-F1
#
_entry.id   AF-A0AAU2P5W6-F1
#
_cell.length_a   1.000
_cell.length_b   1.000
_cell.length_c   1.000
_cell.angle_alpha   90.00
_cell.angle_beta   90.00
_cell.angle_gamma   90.00
#
_symmetry.space_group_name_H-M   'P 1'
#
loop_
_entity.id
_entity.type
_entity.pdbx_description
1 polymer ?
#
loop_
_entity_poly.entity_id
_entity_poly.type
_entity_poly.pdbx_seq_one_letter_code
_entity_poly.pdbx_strand_id
1 'polypeptide(L)'
;MSAERLAFRQYERLQVNRARQLSQMRERLTELGDDRGLQELDTMMTEFSATGPQSPDDPVGETLAELVRQMKDALADLGASRTVLDDVWAVALKRETFSARMTRFTDSSGLVAVSDATLSLCGLYAQALGLAGQRGPEPQVLAGLLRYYNTQQRVFGLAGKMEIRLEPEAAEQAALFQYLATQFVLAHELAHYVLGHTSSVSAFAPDEYVPVCSESHQLEAEADLHALRAVRRACERLFSELPSQGGEAALGAVGAAIGMLTVHVTERGLFVRRGASHPPARQRAAALLREMNPDERKLAQETLDLALTVTEAASTIGAGAAPFTPAMFGSAPIHTPLGPSYLKTTEVCDTLQCRSREWYVDLFDQAGRELSEPWLADGAHLAAEGEPALALRTWGLPKGNIGALCDPEQPLTFNALYTKLRAAFTSRGLPHDRLLAYAIAAATLVGEPLSGETGQVPASRA
;
A
#
# COMPACT_ATOMS: atom_id res chain seq x y z
N MET A 1 -7.03 -2.90 -40.24
CA MET A 1 -7.03 -2.34 -38.88
C MET A 1 -7.25 -3.50 -37.94
N SER A 2 -6.25 -3.91 -37.15
CA SER A 2 -6.45 -4.93 -36.13
C SER A 2 -7.48 -4.40 -35.11
N ALA A 3 -8.37 -5.27 -34.63
CA ALA A 3 -9.26 -4.89 -33.56
C ALA A 3 -8.42 -4.52 -32.34
N GLU A 4 -8.53 -3.27 -31.91
CA GLU A 4 -7.88 -2.77 -30.70
C GLU A 4 -8.29 -3.62 -29.48
N ARG A 5 -7.30 -4.07 -28.70
CA ARG A 5 -7.48 -4.96 -27.55
C ARG A 5 -8.18 -4.26 -26.39
N LEU A 6 -8.97 -4.99 -25.63
CA LEU A 6 -9.74 -4.47 -24.49
C LEU A 6 -8.84 -3.91 -23.39
N ALA A 7 -7.74 -4.60 -23.07
CA ALA A 7 -6.79 -4.13 -22.07
C ALA A 7 -6.13 -2.81 -22.46
N PHE A 8 -5.81 -2.61 -23.75
CA PHE A 8 -5.23 -1.36 -24.24
C PHE A 8 -6.20 -0.18 -24.12
N ARG A 9 -7.48 -0.35 -24.50
CA ARG A 9 -8.51 0.69 -24.29
C ARG A 9 -8.64 1.07 -22.82
N GLN A 10 -8.59 0.07 -21.94
CA GLN A 10 -8.69 0.30 -20.50
C GLN A 10 -7.42 0.98 -19.96
N TYR A 11 -6.25 0.62 -20.48
CA TYR A 11 -4.97 1.28 -20.19
C TYR A 11 -5.03 2.77 -20.54
N GLU A 12 -5.44 3.13 -21.76
CA GLU A 12 -5.55 4.54 -22.19
C GLU A 12 -6.53 5.33 -21.33
N ARG A 13 -7.67 4.73 -20.97
CA ARG A 13 -8.66 5.36 -20.10
C ARG A 13 -8.13 5.61 -18.67
N LEU A 14 -7.26 4.74 -18.18
CA LEU A 14 -6.76 4.77 -16.82
C LEU A 14 -5.44 5.53 -16.65
N GLN A 15 -4.73 5.83 -17.75
CA GLN A 15 -3.52 6.64 -17.69
C GLN A 15 -3.79 7.98 -17.00
N VAL A 16 -2.92 8.30 -16.06
CA VAL A 16 -2.97 9.59 -15.35
C VAL A 16 -2.26 10.63 -16.22
N ASN A 17 -2.92 11.73 -16.53
CA ASN A 17 -2.28 12.87 -17.17
C ASN A 17 -1.35 13.58 -16.17
N ARG A 18 -0.10 13.13 -16.08
CA ARG A 18 0.90 13.64 -15.13
C ARG A 18 1.33 15.07 -15.44
N ALA A 19 1.42 15.47 -16.69
CA ALA A 19 1.67 16.86 -17.08
C ALA A 19 0.61 17.82 -16.50
N ARG A 20 -0.67 17.44 -16.60
CA ARG A 20 -1.78 18.19 -15.97
C ARG A 20 -1.66 18.18 -14.45
N GLN A 21 -1.31 17.04 -13.85
CA GLN A 21 -1.11 16.95 -12.40
C GLN A 21 0.02 17.88 -11.93
N LEU A 22 1.16 17.88 -12.61
CA LEU A 22 2.30 18.75 -12.31
C LEU A 22 1.90 20.23 -12.45
N SER A 23 1.18 20.57 -13.52
CA SER A 23 0.66 21.93 -13.73
C SER A 23 -0.26 22.37 -12.58
N GLN A 24 -1.17 21.50 -12.14
CA GLN A 24 -2.04 21.75 -11.00
C GLN A 24 -1.27 21.89 -9.68
N MET A 25 -0.20 21.10 -9.49
CA MET A 25 0.65 21.21 -8.31
C MET A 25 1.38 22.56 -8.28
N ARG A 26 1.94 23.00 -9.41
CA ARG A 26 2.58 24.31 -9.53
C ARG A 26 1.59 25.45 -9.26
N GLU A 27 0.43 25.42 -9.92
CA GLU A 27 -0.64 26.40 -9.70
C GLU A 27 -1.00 26.48 -8.22
N ARG A 28 -1.16 25.31 -7.57
CA ARG A 28 -1.48 25.26 -6.15
C ARG A 28 -0.39 25.82 -5.24
N LEU A 29 0.88 25.53 -5.52
CA LEU A 29 1.99 26.10 -4.74
C LEU A 29 2.09 27.61 -4.93
N THR A 30 1.84 28.11 -6.15
CA THR A 30 1.75 29.56 -6.42
C THR A 30 0.59 30.22 -5.67
N GLU A 31 -0.61 29.62 -5.66
CA GLU A 31 -1.76 30.13 -4.90
C GLU A 31 -1.48 30.21 -3.39
N LEU A 32 -0.67 29.29 -2.87
CA LEU A 32 -0.28 29.25 -1.46
C LEU A 32 0.89 30.20 -1.14
N GLY A 33 1.54 30.79 -2.15
CA GLY A 33 2.76 31.58 -1.99
C GLY A 33 3.96 30.75 -1.51
N ASP A 34 4.00 29.45 -1.84
CA ASP A 34 5.08 28.53 -1.44
C ASP A 34 6.20 28.49 -2.49
N ASP A 35 6.97 29.58 -2.56
CA ASP A 35 8.09 29.73 -3.50
C ASP A 35 9.15 28.64 -3.32
N ARG A 36 9.35 28.18 -2.09
CA ARG A 36 10.30 27.11 -1.77
C ARG A 36 9.82 25.79 -2.36
N GLY A 37 8.55 25.42 -2.14
CA GLY A 37 7.98 24.21 -2.70
C GLY A 37 8.02 24.21 -4.23
N LEU A 38 7.81 25.37 -4.87
CA LEU A 38 8.00 25.52 -6.32
C LEU A 38 9.44 25.25 -6.76
N GLN A 39 10.42 25.83 -6.06
CA GLN A 39 11.83 25.62 -6.37
C GLN A 39 12.24 24.15 -6.20
N GLU A 40 11.81 23.51 -5.11
CA GLU A 40 12.06 22.09 -4.84
C GLU A 40 11.44 21.22 -5.95
N LEU A 41 10.19 21.49 -6.35
CA LEU A 41 9.52 20.79 -7.45
C LEU A 41 10.25 20.95 -8.79
N ASP A 42 10.75 22.16 -9.10
CA ASP A 42 11.49 22.45 -10.33
C ASP A 42 12.85 21.75 -10.36
N THR A 43 13.56 21.71 -9.22
CA THR A 43 14.80 20.94 -9.08
C THR A 43 14.54 19.45 -9.31
N MET A 44 13.53 18.87 -8.66
CA MET A 44 13.17 17.46 -8.84
C MET A 44 12.85 17.13 -10.30
N MET A 45 12.08 17.99 -10.99
CA MET A 45 11.76 17.79 -12.41
C MET A 45 12.99 17.90 -13.32
N THR A 46 13.94 18.77 -12.97
CA THR A 46 15.20 18.92 -13.70
C THR A 46 16.08 17.69 -13.55
N GLU A 47 16.24 17.19 -12.32
CA GLU A 47 16.99 15.96 -12.02
C GLU A 47 16.37 14.74 -12.72
N PHE A 48 15.04 14.65 -12.71
CA PHE A 48 14.33 13.59 -13.41
C PHE A 48 14.54 13.68 -14.92
N SER A 49 14.48 14.88 -15.50
CA SER A 49 14.70 15.08 -16.94
C SER A 49 16.15 14.77 -17.35
N ALA A 50 17.12 14.98 -16.45
CA ALA A 50 18.54 14.72 -16.72
C ALA A 50 18.90 13.23 -16.66
N THR A 51 18.19 12.45 -15.85
CA THR A 51 18.44 11.02 -15.60
C THR A 51 17.43 10.12 -16.32
N GLY A 52 16.42 10.71 -16.93
CA GLY A 52 15.17 10.04 -17.26
C GLY A 52 14.90 9.81 -18.75
N PRO A 53 13.74 9.18 -19.01
CA PRO A 53 13.28 8.78 -20.33
C PRO A 53 12.87 9.97 -21.23
N GLN A 54 12.58 9.69 -22.51
CA GLN A 54 12.51 10.71 -23.57
C GLN A 54 11.38 11.74 -23.42
N SER A 55 10.38 11.50 -22.55
CA SER A 55 9.26 12.41 -22.31
C SER A 55 9.39 13.10 -20.93
N PRO A 56 9.71 14.40 -20.89
CA PRO A 56 9.76 15.15 -19.63
C PRO A 56 8.39 15.29 -18.94
N ASP A 57 7.28 14.97 -19.64
CA ASP A 57 5.92 15.22 -19.20
C ASP A 57 5.27 14.07 -18.39
N ASP A 58 5.77 12.83 -18.54
CA ASP A 58 5.32 11.65 -17.77
C ASP A 58 6.47 10.72 -17.36
N PRO A 59 7.39 11.20 -16.51
CA PRO A 59 8.53 10.43 -16.05
C PRO A 59 8.15 9.08 -15.41
N VAL A 60 7.07 9.07 -14.60
CA VAL A 60 6.61 7.86 -13.90
C VAL A 60 6.05 6.83 -14.87
N GLY A 61 5.24 7.26 -15.85
CA GLY A 61 4.68 6.38 -16.86
C GLY A 61 5.76 5.72 -17.71
N GLU A 62 6.80 6.47 -18.08
CA GLU A 62 7.91 5.94 -18.87
C GLU A 62 8.81 5.00 -18.06
N THR A 63 9.15 5.34 -16.81
CA THR A 63 9.87 4.42 -15.92
C THR A 63 9.08 3.12 -15.73
N LEU A 64 7.77 3.20 -15.55
CA LEU A 64 6.91 2.02 -15.44
C LEU A 64 6.91 1.20 -16.74
N ALA A 65 6.78 1.85 -17.90
CA ALA A 65 6.80 1.17 -19.18
C ALA A 65 8.13 0.42 -19.42
N GLU A 66 9.24 1.04 -19.05
CA GLU A 66 10.57 0.42 -19.13
C GLU A 66 10.71 -0.77 -18.17
N LEU A 67 10.29 -0.61 -16.91
CA LEU A 67 10.26 -1.70 -15.93
C LEU A 67 9.44 -2.89 -16.45
N VAL A 68 8.26 -2.63 -17.02
CA VAL A 68 7.36 -3.66 -17.57
C VAL A 68 7.99 -4.34 -18.78
N ARG A 69 8.63 -3.58 -19.67
CA ARG A 69 9.36 -4.14 -20.82
C ARG A 69 10.46 -5.08 -20.34
N GLN A 70 11.27 -4.66 -19.36
CA GLN A 70 12.31 -5.51 -18.79
C GLN A 70 11.75 -6.78 -18.14
N MET A 71 10.62 -6.69 -17.44
CA MET A 71 9.96 -7.87 -16.86
C MET A 71 9.42 -8.82 -17.93
N LYS A 72 8.83 -8.31 -19.01
CA LYS A 72 8.41 -9.13 -20.15
C LYS A 72 9.60 -9.84 -20.80
N ASP A 73 10.70 -9.13 -21.02
CA ASP A 73 11.93 -9.72 -21.57
C ASP A 73 12.48 -10.82 -20.65
N ALA A 74 12.53 -10.57 -19.34
CA ALA A 74 12.98 -11.55 -18.37
C ALA A 74 12.07 -12.79 -18.30
N LEU A 75 10.74 -12.60 -18.34
CA LEU A 75 9.78 -13.70 -18.39
C LEU A 75 9.88 -14.51 -19.69
N ALA A 76 10.11 -13.84 -20.82
CA ALA A 76 10.34 -14.51 -22.11
C ALA A 76 11.61 -15.36 -22.09
N ASP A 77 12.69 -14.87 -21.47
CA ASP A 77 13.93 -15.62 -21.27
C ASP A 77 13.72 -16.85 -20.35
N LEU A 78 12.69 -16.84 -19.50
CA LEU A 78 12.25 -17.96 -18.66
C LEU A 78 11.25 -18.89 -19.35
N GLY A 79 10.98 -18.68 -20.65
CA GLY A 79 10.14 -19.56 -21.48
C GLY A 79 8.70 -19.10 -21.66
N ALA A 80 8.31 -17.93 -21.15
CA ALA A 80 6.99 -17.36 -21.44
C ALA A 80 6.89 -16.95 -22.93
N SER A 81 5.70 -17.11 -23.52
CA SER A 81 5.47 -16.70 -24.91
C SER A 81 5.50 -15.18 -25.06
N ARG A 82 6.41 -14.65 -25.90
CA ARG A 82 6.47 -13.20 -26.22
C ARG A 82 5.15 -12.68 -26.75
N THR A 83 4.49 -13.41 -27.65
CA THR A 83 3.18 -13.03 -28.20
C THR A 83 2.12 -12.88 -27.10
N VAL A 84 2.16 -13.73 -26.07
CA VAL A 84 1.24 -13.63 -24.93
C VAL A 84 1.55 -12.41 -24.06
N LEU A 85 2.84 -12.13 -23.82
CA LEU A 85 3.30 -10.98 -23.04
C LEU A 85 3.07 -9.64 -23.75
N ASP A 86 3.13 -9.62 -25.09
CA ASP A 86 2.87 -8.41 -25.89
C ASP A 86 1.42 -7.93 -25.75
N ASP A 87 0.48 -8.84 -25.47
CA ASP A 87 -0.94 -8.55 -25.19
C ASP A 87 -1.20 -8.14 -23.71
N VAL A 88 -0.16 -7.78 -22.95
CA VAL A 88 -0.29 -7.27 -21.56
C VAL A 88 0.16 -5.82 -21.45
N TRP A 89 -0.65 -4.98 -20.83
CA TRP A 89 -0.30 -3.60 -20.50
C TRP A 89 -0.17 -3.42 -19.00
N ALA A 90 0.49 -2.34 -18.58
CA ALA A 90 0.67 -2.02 -17.17
C ALA A 90 0.50 -0.52 -16.93
N VAL A 91 -0.25 -0.13 -15.90
CA VAL A 91 -0.54 1.28 -15.61
C VAL A 91 -0.38 1.58 -14.12
N ALA A 92 0.18 2.74 -13.79
CA ALA A 92 0.19 3.30 -12.44
C ALA A 92 -1.07 4.13 -12.20
N LEU A 93 -1.81 3.84 -11.14
CA LEU A 93 -3.05 4.53 -10.80
C LEU A 93 -2.85 5.42 -9.57
N LYS A 94 -3.41 6.64 -9.65
CA LYS A 94 -3.60 7.55 -8.51
C LYS A 94 -4.79 7.10 -7.65
N ARG A 95 -4.73 5.87 -7.15
CA ARG A 95 -5.74 5.25 -6.31
C ARG A 95 -5.04 4.50 -5.18
N GLU A 96 -5.34 4.87 -3.95
CA GLU A 96 -4.66 4.35 -2.75
C GLU A 96 -5.41 3.19 -2.10
N THR A 97 -6.37 2.60 -2.82
CA THR A 97 -7.29 1.59 -2.29
C THR A 97 -6.90 0.15 -2.61
N PHE A 98 -5.78 -0.07 -3.28
CA PHE A 98 -5.24 -1.40 -3.60
C PHE A 98 -3.71 -1.34 -3.76
N SER A 99 -3.04 -2.49 -3.79
CA SER A 99 -1.60 -2.58 -4.01
C SER A 99 -1.26 -2.67 -5.51
N ALA A 100 -1.34 -3.87 -6.07
CA ALA A 100 -1.22 -4.18 -7.48
C ALA A 100 -2.27 -5.23 -7.85
N ARG A 101 -2.57 -5.36 -9.15
CA ARG A 101 -3.49 -6.38 -9.64
C ARG A 101 -3.28 -6.68 -11.12
N MET A 102 -3.54 -7.92 -11.49
CA MET A 102 -3.71 -8.36 -12.87
C MET A 102 -5.17 -8.58 -13.23
N THR A 103 -5.62 -7.98 -14.33
CA THR A 103 -6.95 -8.18 -14.93
C THR A 103 -6.82 -8.82 -16.30
N ARG A 104 -7.41 -10.00 -16.49
CA ARG A 104 -7.51 -10.67 -17.79
C ARG A 104 -8.85 -10.36 -18.45
N PHE A 105 -8.84 -10.06 -19.74
CA PHE A 105 -10.01 -9.71 -20.53
C PHE A 105 -10.49 -10.87 -21.40
N THR A 106 -11.71 -10.74 -21.92
CA THR A 106 -12.38 -11.76 -22.75
C THR A 106 -11.71 -11.99 -24.10
N ASP A 107 -10.93 -11.02 -24.60
CA ASP A 107 -10.10 -11.14 -25.81
C ASP A 107 -8.70 -11.71 -25.53
N SER A 108 -8.52 -12.30 -24.33
CA SER A 108 -7.27 -12.81 -23.77
C SER A 108 -6.22 -11.77 -23.40
N SER A 109 -6.43 -10.47 -23.70
CA SER A 109 -5.50 -9.43 -23.27
C SER A 109 -5.45 -9.26 -21.75
N GLY A 110 -4.40 -8.61 -21.25
CA GLY A 110 -4.19 -8.42 -19.82
C GLY A 110 -3.82 -6.98 -19.44
N LEU A 111 -4.25 -6.54 -18.26
CA LEU A 111 -3.87 -5.24 -17.69
C LEU A 111 -3.39 -5.41 -16.25
N VAL A 112 -2.12 -5.10 -16.02
CA VAL A 112 -1.56 -4.89 -14.69
C VAL A 112 -1.87 -3.45 -14.26
N ALA A 113 -2.43 -3.26 -13.08
CA ALA A 113 -2.57 -1.96 -12.46
C ALA A 113 -1.81 -1.94 -11.14
N VAL A 114 -0.98 -0.94 -10.91
CA VAL A 114 -0.22 -0.74 -9.66
C VAL A 114 -0.60 0.62 -9.09
N SER A 115 -0.80 0.71 -7.77
CA SER A 115 -1.06 2.00 -7.13
C SER A 115 0.21 2.82 -6.94
N ASP A 116 0.09 4.15 -7.05
CA ASP A 116 1.15 5.08 -6.67
C ASP A 116 1.58 4.87 -5.20
N ALA A 117 0.64 4.48 -4.33
CA ALA A 117 0.90 4.03 -2.97
C ALA A 117 1.96 2.92 -2.89
N THR A 118 1.78 1.86 -3.67
CA THR A 118 2.69 0.70 -3.69
C THR A 118 4.09 1.11 -4.11
N LEU A 119 4.20 1.92 -5.17
CA LEU A 119 5.49 2.45 -5.62
C LEU A 119 6.16 3.31 -4.54
N SER A 120 5.38 4.13 -3.84
CA SER A 120 5.88 4.97 -2.74
C SER A 120 6.36 4.13 -1.55
N LEU A 121 5.68 3.03 -1.21
CA LEU A 121 6.10 2.10 -0.15
C LEU A 121 7.38 1.35 -0.50
N CYS A 122 7.54 0.90 -1.75
CA CYS A 122 8.80 0.33 -2.23
C CYS A 122 9.96 1.30 -2.00
N GLY A 123 9.76 2.58 -2.31
CA GLY A 123 10.72 3.65 -2.02
C GLY A 123 11.00 3.83 -0.52
N LEU A 124 9.97 3.81 0.32
CA LEU A 124 10.11 3.98 1.77
C LEU A 124 10.95 2.85 2.41
N TYR A 125 10.68 1.59 2.06
CA TYR A 125 11.50 0.47 2.52
C TYR A 125 12.94 0.57 2.01
N ALA A 126 13.11 0.90 0.73
CA ALA A 126 14.43 1.05 0.13
C ALA A 126 15.25 2.16 0.81
N GLN A 127 14.62 3.29 1.12
CA GLN A 127 15.26 4.38 1.85
C GLN A 127 15.63 3.97 3.28
N ALA A 128 14.78 3.22 3.97
CA ALA A 128 15.07 2.71 5.30
C ALA A 128 16.28 1.75 5.29
N LEU A 129 16.45 0.94 4.24
CA LEU A 129 17.64 0.10 4.06
C LEU A 129 18.88 0.93 3.70
N GLY A 130 18.75 1.96 2.86
CA GLY A 130 19.83 2.91 2.58
C GLY A 130 20.32 3.60 3.86
N LEU A 131 19.38 4.05 4.71
CA LEU A 131 19.72 4.62 6.02
C LEU A 131 20.42 3.59 6.91
N ALA A 132 19.96 2.35 6.90
CA ALA A 132 20.58 1.27 7.66
C ALA A 132 22.02 0.98 7.21
N GLY A 133 22.32 1.12 5.91
CA GLY A 133 23.69 1.05 5.39
C GLY A 133 24.59 2.18 5.89
N GLN A 134 24.04 3.40 6.04
CA GLN A 134 24.80 4.58 6.50
C GLN A 134 25.04 4.60 8.01
N ARG A 135 24.00 4.27 8.79
CA ARG A 135 23.95 4.53 10.24
C ARG A 135 23.71 3.29 11.09
N GLY A 136 23.55 2.13 10.45
CA GLY A 136 23.07 0.91 11.10
C GLY A 136 21.54 0.85 11.20
N PRO A 137 20.97 -0.32 11.51
CA PRO A 137 19.53 -0.52 11.53
C PRO A 137 18.84 0.33 12.61
N GLU A 138 17.89 1.17 12.21
CA GLU A 138 17.04 1.98 13.09
C GLU A 138 15.56 1.54 12.98
N PRO A 139 15.14 0.39 13.56
CA PRO A 139 13.80 -0.18 13.37
C PRO A 139 12.66 0.78 13.73
N GLN A 140 12.87 1.66 14.71
CA GLN A 140 11.91 2.68 15.11
C GLN A 140 11.61 3.69 14.00
N VAL A 141 12.58 3.99 13.13
CA VAL A 141 12.40 4.91 12.01
C VAL A 141 11.48 4.28 10.98
N LEU A 142 11.75 3.03 10.57
CA LEU A 142 10.88 2.29 9.67
C LEU A 142 9.48 2.10 10.29
N ALA A 143 9.39 1.76 11.58
CA ALA A 143 8.11 1.66 12.28
C ALA A 143 7.33 2.97 12.20
N GLY A 144 7.95 4.10 12.53
CA GLY A 144 7.32 5.42 12.47
C GLY A 144 6.85 5.80 11.06
N LEU A 145 7.67 5.51 10.04
CA LEU A 145 7.35 5.74 8.64
C LEU A 145 6.14 4.92 8.19
N LEU A 146 6.11 3.62 8.52
CA LEU A 146 4.99 2.73 8.19
C LEU A 146 3.71 3.09 8.96
N ARG A 147 3.81 3.46 10.25
CA ARG A 147 2.65 3.93 11.04
C ARG A 147 2.06 5.21 10.49
N TYR A 148 2.91 6.18 10.17
CA TYR A 148 2.52 7.40 9.49
C TYR A 148 1.80 7.07 8.18
N TYR A 149 2.43 6.24 7.34
CA TYR A 149 1.88 5.84 6.04
C TYR A 149 0.51 5.15 6.16
N ASN A 150 0.39 4.16 7.03
CA ASN A 150 -0.87 3.43 7.25
C ASN A 150 -1.97 4.37 7.75
N THR A 151 -1.65 5.31 8.64
CA THR A 151 -2.61 6.31 9.11
C THR A 151 -3.09 7.21 7.96
N GLN A 152 -2.16 7.63 7.09
CA GLN A 152 -2.49 8.46 5.93
C GLN A 152 -3.46 7.76 4.98
N GLN A 153 -3.20 6.49 4.67
CA GLN A 153 -4.08 5.71 3.81
C GLN A 153 -5.45 5.45 4.46
N ARG A 154 -5.47 5.05 5.73
CA ARG A 154 -6.71 4.70 6.42
C ARG A 154 -7.63 5.91 6.60
N VAL A 155 -7.09 7.02 7.11
CA VAL A 155 -7.91 8.17 7.52
C VAL A 155 -8.12 9.15 6.38
N PHE A 156 -7.09 9.40 5.56
CA PHE A 156 -7.15 10.41 4.51
C PHE A 156 -7.31 9.82 3.11
N GLY A 157 -7.11 8.50 2.93
CA GLY A 157 -7.16 7.88 1.61
C GLY A 157 -5.99 8.32 0.72
N LEU A 158 -4.86 8.69 1.33
CA LEU A 158 -3.68 9.25 0.66
C LEU A 158 -2.45 8.39 0.94
N ALA A 159 -1.55 8.23 -0.04
CA ALA A 159 -0.22 7.71 0.23
C ALA A 159 0.55 8.67 1.15
N GLY A 160 1.18 8.13 2.19
CA GLY A 160 2.05 8.92 3.06
C GLY A 160 3.28 9.43 2.30
N LYS A 161 3.48 10.75 2.30
CA LYS A 161 4.66 11.41 1.72
C LYS A 161 5.60 11.84 2.85
N MET A 162 6.49 10.93 3.24
CA MET A 162 7.57 11.18 4.18
C MET A 162 8.79 10.39 3.72
N GLU A 163 9.92 11.06 3.67
CA GLU A 163 11.14 10.57 3.03
C GLU A 163 12.32 10.69 3.99
N ILE A 164 13.32 9.84 3.79
CA ILE A 164 14.60 9.91 4.49
C ILE A 164 15.59 10.61 3.57
N ARG A 165 16.21 11.69 4.02
CA ARG A 165 17.31 12.31 3.29
C ARG A 165 18.56 11.46 3.47
N LEU A 166 19.01 10.85 2.38
CA LEU A 166 20.19 10.00 2.36
C LEU A 166 21.36 10.76 1.76
N GLU A 167 22.57 10.48 2.22
CA GLU A 167 23.79 10.80 1.47
C GLU A 167 23.74 10.15 0.06
N PRO A 168 24.39 10.76 -0.96
CA PRO A 168 24.25 10.36 -2.36
C PRO A 168 24.45 8.87 -2.62
N GLU A 169 25.48 8.25 -2.03
CA GLU A 169 25.78 6.83 -2.24
C GLU A 169 24.64 5.90 -1.78
N ALA A 170 24.04 6.16 -0.61
CA ALA A 170 22.91 5.32 -0.18
C ALA A 170 21.60 5.72 -0.84
N ALA A 171 21.49 6.96 -1.36
CA ALA A 171 20.37 7.34 -2.21
C ALA A 171 20.37 6.53 -3.52
N GLU A 172 21.54 6.35 -4.15
CA GLU A 172 21.71 5.49 -5.34
C GLU A 172 21.36 4.03 -5.01
N GLN A 173 21.83 3.52 -3.87
CA GLN A 173 21.49 2.17 -3.43
C GLN A 173 19.99 2.00 -3.14
N ALA A 174 19.36 2.97 -2.48
CA ALA A 174 17.93 2.97 -2.23
C ALA A 174 17.14 3.04 -3.55
N ALA A 175 17.57 3.85 -4.53
CA ALA A 175 16.95 3.90 -5.85
C ALA A 175 16.99 2.53 -6.54
N LEU A 176 18.14 1.83 -6.47
CA LEU A 176 18.26 0.47 -7.01
C LEU A 176 17.33 -0.51 -6.28
N PHE A 177 17.25 -0.48 -4.95
CA PHE A 177 16.34 -1.35 -4.21
C PHE A 177 14.87 -1.07 -4.51
N GLN A 178 14.48 0.20 -4.63
CA GLN A 178 13.14 0.59 -5.04
C GLN A 178 12.82 0.08 -6.45
N TYR A 179 13.78 0.19 -7.36
CA TYR A 179 13.67 -0.31 -8.73
C TYR A 179 13.40 -1.81 -8.76
N LEU A 180 14.21 -2.60 -8.06
CA LEU A 180 14.07 -4.07 -7.98
C LEU A 180 12.80 -4.50 -7.24
N ALA A 181 12.39 -3.79 -6.20
CA ALA A 181 11.13 -4.04 -5.51
C ALA A 181 9.92 -3.80 -6.41
N THR A 182 9.95 -2.73 -7.20
CA THR A 182 8.91 -2.43 -8.18
C THR A 182 8.87 -3.50 -9.27
N GLN A 183 10.04 -3.94 -9.76
CA GLN A 183 10.12 -5.07 -10.69
C GLN A 183 9.47 -6.33 -10.12
N PHE A 184 9.70 -6.65 -8.84
CA PHE A 184 9.07 -7.82 -8.21
C PHE A 184 7.55 -7.71 -8.18
N VAL A 185 7.00 -6.57 -7.77
CA VAL A 185 5.54 -6.34 -7.76
C VAL A 185 4.96 -6.53 -9.16
N LEU A 186 5.59 -5.96 -10.19
CA LEU A 186 5.13 -6.10 -11.57
C LEU A 186 5.25 -7.54 -12.08
N ALA A 187 6.38 -8.19 -11.80
CA ALA A 187 6.65 -9.56 -12.20
C ALA A 187 5.67 -10.54 -11.55
N HIS A 188 5.24 -10.29 -10.32
CA HIS A 188 4.21 -11.08 -9.62
C HIS A 188 2.87 -11.01 -10.36
N GLU A 189 2.39 -9.82 -10.69
CA GLU A 189 1.14 -9.66 -11.45
C GLU A 189 1.23 -10.26 -12.86
N LEU A 190 2.37 -10.08 -13.53
CA LEU A 190 2.63 -10.69 -14.84
C LEU A 190 2.69 -12.23 -14.74
N ALA A 191 3.25 -12.77 -13.66
CA ALA A 191 3.34 -14.20 -13.42
C ALA A 191 1.96 -14.84 -13.31
N HIS A 192 1.00 -14.21 -12.61
CA HIS A 192 -0.38 -14.69 -12.59
C HIS A 192 -0.94 -14.87 -14.02
N TYR A 193 -0.69 -13.92 -14.91
CA TYR A 193 -1.17 -14.02 -16.28
C TYR A 193 -0.46 -15.10 -17.10
N VAL A 194 0.87 -15.18 -17.00
CA VAL A 194 1.69 -16.19 -17.70
C VAL A 194 1.32 -17.61 -17.25
N LEU A 195 1.12 -17.81 -15.95
CA LEU A 195 0.75 -19.10 -15.35
C LEU A 195 -0.74 -19.44 -15.54
N GLY A 196 -1.53 -18.53 -16.11
CA GLY A 196 -2.96 -18.73 -16.31
C GLY A 196 -3.77 -18.72 -15.01
N HIS A 197 -3.23 -18.12 -13.95
CA HIS A 197 -3.95 -17.91 -12.70
C HIS A 197 -5.13 -16.98 -12.96
N THR A 198 -6.33 -17.44 -12.62
CA THR A 198 -7.52 -16.60 -12.68
C THR A 198 -7.71 -15.94 -11.33
N SER A 199 -7.62 -14.61 -11.28
CA SER A 199 -8.15 -13.84 -10.16
C SER A 199 -9.66 -14.03 -10.12
N SER A 200 -10.23 -14.23 -8.94
CA SER A 200 -11.69 -14.17 -8.78
C SER A 200 -12.21 -12.82 -9.30
N VAL A 201 -13.30 -12.85 -10.06
CA VAL A 201 -13.96 -11.63 -10.52
C VAL A 201 -14.42 -10.87 -9.28
N SER A 202 -13.77 -9.75 -9.00
CA SER A 202 -14.15 -8.79 -7.95
C SER A 202 -15.64 -8.44 -8.17
N ALA A 203 -16.52 -8.83 -7.23
CA ALA A 203 -17.98 -8.69 -7.33
C ALA A 203 -18.50 -7.25 -7.20
N PHE A 204 -17.65 -6.25 -7.46
CA PHE A 204 -17.91 -4.84 -7.20
C PHE A 204 -18.49 -4.10 -8.40
N ALA A 205 -19.15 -2.98 -8.11
CA ALA A 205 -19.55 -2.00 -9.11
C ALA A 205 -18.31 -1.45 -9.87
N PRO A 206 -18.47 -0.97 -11.13
CA PRO A 206 -17.38 -0.54 -12.01
C PRO A 206 -16.42 0.53 -11.46
N ASP A 207 -16.78 1.14 -10.35
CA ASP A 207 -16.16 2.26 -9.66
C ASP A 207 -15.49 1.88 -8.33
N GLU A 208 -15.92 0.80 -7.68
CA GLU A 208 -15.43 0.37 -6.34
C GLU A 208 -14.64 -0.96 -6.39
N TYR A 209 -14.03 -1.31 -7.52
CA TYR A 209 -13.23 -2.53 -7.70
C TYR A 209 -12.09 -2.69 -6.66
N VAL A 210 -12.38 -3.35 -5.55
CA VAL A 210 -11.38 -3.86 -4.62
C VAL A 210 -11.24 -5.36 -4.89
N PRO A 211 -10.10 -5.81 -5.44
CA PRO A 211 -9.94 -7.21 -5.83
C PRO A 211 -9.86 -8.14 -4.61
N VAL A 212 -10.22 -9.39 -4.89
CA VAL A 212 -10.10 -10.57 -4.04
C VAL A 212 -8.97 -11.37 -4.71
N CYS A 213 -7.82 -11.54 -4.04
CA CYS A 213 -6.74 -12.44 -4.48
C CYS A 213 -7.28 -13.84 -4.79
N SER A 214 -6.47 -14.73 -5.36
CA SER A 214 -6.93 -16.12 -5.40
C SER A 214 -7.01 -16.65 -3.96
N GLU A 215 -8.08 -17.37 -3.59
CA GLU A 215 -8.12 -18.07 -2.29
C GLU A 215 -7.02 -19.15 -2.18
N SER A 216 -6.40 -19.49 -3.32
CA SER A 216 -5.34 -20.49 -3.39
C SER A 216 -3.99 -19.89 -3.03
N HIS A 217 -3.58 -20.08 -1.77
CA HIS A 217 -2.22 -19.80 -1.30
C HIS A 217 -1.13 -20.44 -2.19
N GLN A 218 -1.44 -21.53 -2.89
CA GLN A 218 -0.53 -22.19 -3.81
C GLN A 218 -0.28 -21.32 -5.06
N LEU A 219 -1.33 -20.75 -5.67
CA LEU A 219 -1.18 -19.91 -6.87
C LEU A 219 -0.37 -18.65 -6.56
N GLU A 220 -0.58 -18.05 -5.38
CA GLU A 220 0.19 -16.90 -4.90
C GLU A 220 1.67 -17.27 -4.70
N ALA A 221 1.96 -18.43 -4.13
CA ALA A 221 3.32 -18.92 -3.97
C ALA A 221 4.00 -19.22 -5.32
N GLU A 222 3.28 -19.79 -6.29
CA GLU A 222 3.79 -20.03 -7.64
C GLU A 222 4.12 -18.72 -8.36
N ALA A 223 3.24 -17.71 -8.24
CA ALA A 223 3.48 -16.36 -8.78
C ALA A 223 4.70 -15.69 -8.14
N ASP A 224 4.86 -15.78 -6.82
CA ASP A 224 6.02 -15.27 -6.08
C ASP A 224 7.34 -15.89 -6.56
N LEU A 225 7.37 -17.21 -6.72
CA LEU A 225 8.57 -17.91 -7.19
C LEU A 225 8.92 -17.54 -8.63
N HIS A 226 7.91 -17.40 -9.49
CA HIS A 226 8.12 -16.99 -10.88
C HIS A 226 8.60 -15.53 -10.97
N ALA A 227 8.04 -14.65 -10.14
CA ALA A 227 8.45 -13.25 -10.03
C ALA A 227 9.90 -13.11 -9.55
N LEU A 228 10.30 -13.86 -8.51
CA LEU A 228 11.68 -13.87 -8.03
C LEU A 228 12.66 -14.26 -9.14
N ARG A 229 12.33 -15.29 -9.92
CA ARG A 229 13.15 -15.75 -11.06
C ARG A 229 13.23 -14.68 -12.15
N ALA A 230 12.13 -14.00 -12.46
CA ALA A 230 12.10 -12.93 -13.45
C ALA A 230 12.95 -11.73 -13.02
N VAL A 231 12.86 -11.31 -11.75
CA VAL A 231 13.69 -10.22 -11.21
C VAL A 231 15.17 -10.59 -11.27
N ARG A 232 15.54 -11.82 -10.87
CA ARG A 232 16.93 -12.29 -11.00
C ARG A 232 17.44 -12.22 -12.43
N ARG A 233 16.65 -12.71 -13.39
CA ARG A 233 17.00 -12.64 -14.82
C ARG A 233 17.11 -11.19 -15.30
N ALA A 234 16.27 -10.29 -14.83
CA ALA A 234 16.38 -8.87 -15.15
C ALA A 234 17.64 -8.24 -14.57
N CYS A 235 18.02 -8.57 -13.32
CA CYS A 235 19.30 -8.17 -12.73
C CYS A 235 20.49 -8.68 -13.56
N GLU A 236 20.50 -9.97 -13.90
CA GLU A 236 21.56 -10.58 -14.74
C GLU A 236 21.75 -9.80 -16.05
N ARG A 237 20.64 -9.38 -16.69
CA ARG A 237 20.68 -8.56 -17.91
C ARG A 237 21.25 -7.17 -17.65
N LEU A 238 20.75 -6.48 -16.62
CA LEU A 238 21.16 -5.12 -16.26
C LEU A 238 22.66 -5.02 -15.97
N PHE A 239 23.23 -6.05 -15.34
CA PHE A 239 24.63 -6.09 -14.94
C PHE A 239 25.52 -6.91 -15.90
N SER A 240 24.99 -7.43 -17.01
CA SER A 240 25.74 -8.31 -17.93
C SER A 240 26.97 -7.65 -18.58
N GLU A 241 26.97 -6.32 -18.71
CA GLU A 241 28.09 -5.55 -19.26
C GLU A 241 29.15 -5.19 -18.21
N LEU A 242 28.84 -5.38 -16.93
CA LEU A 242 29.76 -5.12 -15.83
C LEU A 242 30.51 -6.42 -15.47
N PRO A 243 31.79 -6.35 -15.09
CA PRO A 243 32.49 -7.52 -14.58
C PRO A 243 31.71 -8.10 -13.40
N SER A 244 31.19 -9.31 -13.54
CA SER A 244 30.34 -9.92 -12.52
C SER A 244 31.06 -9.91 -11.17
N GLN A 245 30.44 -9.24 -10.20
CA GLN A 245 30.98 -9.16 -8.84
C GLN A 245 30.35 -10.20 -7.91
N GLY A 246 29.43 -11.04 -8.42
CA GLY A 246 28.81 -12.11 -7.64
C GLY A 246 27.89 -11.57 -6.54
N GLY A 247 26.91 -10.77 -6.91
CA GLY A 247 25.95 -10.16 -5.97
C GLY A 247 24.61 -9.76 -6.58
N GLU A 248 24.47 -9.85 -7.89
CA GLU A 248 23.32 -9.40 -8.67
C GLU A 248 22.04 -10.16 -8.26
N ALA A 249 22.16 -11.48 -8.06
CA ALA A 249 21.04 -12.32 -7.65
C ALA A 249 20.62 -12.06 -6.19
N ALA A 250 21.56 -11.64 -5.33
CA ALA A 250 21.29 -11.26 -3.96
C ALA A 250 20.55 -9.90 -3.89
N LEU A 251 20.90 -8.95 -4.75
CA LEU A 251 20.16 -7.69 -4.91
C LEU A 251 18.71 -7.95 -5.35
N GLY A 252 18.52 -8.83 -6.34
CA GLY A 252 17.17 -9.23 -6.79
C GLY A 252 16.34 -9.87 -5.66
N ALA A 253 16.96 -10.65 -4.79
CA ALA A 253 16.31 -11.24 -3.61
C ALA A 253 15.89 -10.17 -2.58
N VAL A 254 16.73 -9.17 -2.32
CA VAL A 254 16.40 -8.03 -1.45
C VAL A 254 15.24 -7.22 -2.04
N GLY A 255 15.27 -6.95 -3.35
CA GLY A 255 14.14 -6.31 -4.04
C GLY A 255 12.83 -7.09 -3.89
N ALA A 256 12.88 -8.41 -4.09
CA ALA A 256 11.72 -9.29 -3.91
C ALA A 256 11.16 -9.25 -2.48
N ALA A 257 12.05 -9.28 -1.47
CA ALA A 257 11.67 -9.12 -0.07
C ALA A 257 10.93 -7.80 0.19
N ILE A 258 11.44 -6.68 -0.32
CA ILE A 258 10.82 -5.35 -0.18
C ILE A 258 9.45 -5.30 -0.88
N GLY A 259 9.36 -5.81 -2.11
CA GLY A 259 8.10 -5.82 -2.88
C GLY A 259 7.01 -6.62 -2.16
N MET A 260 7.35 -7.79 -1.62
CA MET A 260 6.43 -8.60 -0.82
C MET A 260 6.01 -7.90 0.48
N LEU A 261 6.94 -7.29 1.22
CA LEU A 261 6.62 -6.50 2.43
C LEU A 261 5.69 -5.33 2.10
N THR A 262 5.91 -4.68 0.97
CA THR A 262 5.06 -3.59 0.46
C THR A 262 3.62 -4.03 0.23
N VAL A 263 3.42 -5.19 -0.43
CA VAL A 263 2.08 -5.75 -0.60
C VAL A 263 1.44 -6.05 0.75
N HIS A 264 2.19 -6.67 1.66
CA HIS A 264 1.69 -7.05 2.97
C HIS A 264 1.28 -5.88 3.86
N VAL A 265 2.10 -4.82 3.93
CA VAL A 265 1.78 -3.63 4.72
C VAL A 265 0.55 -2.91 4.15
N THR A 266 0.40 -2.88 2.83
CA THR A 266 -0.78 -2.29 2.18
C THR A 266 -2.04 -3.07 2.56
N GLU A 267 -2.03 -4.39 2.42
CA GLU A 267 -3.18 -5.23 2.76
C GLU A 267 -3.51 -5.21 4.26
N ARG A 268 -2.50 -5.24 5.13
CA ARG A 268 -2.73 -5.23 6.57
C ARG A 268 -3.10 -3.85 7.11
N GLY A 269 -2.50 -2.80 6.57
CA GLY A 269 -2.74 -1.43 6.97
C GLY A 269 -4.07 -0.88 6.48
N LEU A 270 -4.52 -1.22 5.26
CA LEU A 270 -5.67 -0.56 4.65
C LEU A 270 -7.02 -1.20 5.03
N PHE A 271 -7.07 -2.53 5.15
CA PHE A 271 -8.33 -3.28 5.21
C PHE A 271 -8.83 -3.49 6.64
N VAL A 272 -10.15 -3.36 6.81
CA VAL A 272 -10.91 -3.84 7.98
C VAL A 272 -11.22 -5.31 7.80
N ARG A 273 -11.82 -5.64 6.66
CA ARG A 273 -12.07 -7.01 6.22
C ARG A 273 -11.36 -7.19 4.90
N ARG A 274 -10.50 -8.19 4.85
CA ARG A 274 -9.85 -8.61 3.61
C ARG A 274 -10.85 -9.52 2.91
N GLY A 275 -11.01 -9.37 1.60
CA GLY A 275 -11.51 -10.49 0.82
C GLY A 275 -10.47 -11.60 0.81
N ALA A 276 -10.29 -12.27 -0.31
CA ALA A 276 -9.05 -13.01 -0.50
C ALA A 276 -7.89 -12.01 -0.57
N SER A 277 -6.88 -12.25 0.25
CA SER A 277 -5.64 -11.50 0.29
C SER A 277 -4.48 -12.44 0.05
N HIS A 278 -3.31 -11.89 -0.25
CA HIS A 278 -2.10 -12.72 -0.30
C HIS A 278 -1.88 -13.43 1.06
N PRO A 279 -1.19 -14.59 1.06
CA PRO A 279 -0.75 -15.21 2.29
C PRO A 279 0.09 -14.23 3.13
N PRO A 280 0.15 -14.39 4.47
CA PRO A 280 0.98 -13.53 5.33
C PRO A 280 2.42 -13.42 4.82
N ALA A 281 3.03 -12.22 4.89
CA ALA A 281 4.38 -11.99 4.39
C ALA A 281 5.41 -12.97 4.94
N ARG A 282 5.30 -13.34 6.22
CA ARG A 282 6.18 -14.34 6.84
C ARG A 282 6.14 -15.70 6.14
N GLN A 283 4.95 -16.13 5.69
CA GLN A 283 4.78 -17.38 4.95
C GLN A 283 5.38 -17.27 3.54
N ARG A 284 5.10 -16.18 2.83
CA ARG A 284 5.66 -15.89 1.50
C ARG A 284 7.18 -15.79 1.54
N ALA A 285 7.73 -15.08 2.53
CA ALA A 285 9.16 -14.92 2.78
C ALA A 285 9.85 -16.27 2.94
N ALA A 286 9.29 -17.15 3.79
CA ALA A 286 9.83 -18.48 4.02
C ALA A 286 9.79 -19.36 2.75
N ALA A 287 8.83 -19.15 1.85
CA ALA A 287 8.81 -19.83 0.56
C ALA A 287 9.92 -19.31 -0.37
N LEU A 288 10.05 -17.99 -0.52
CA LEU A 288 11.09 -17.37 -1.36
C LEU A 288 12.50 -17.76 -0.90
N LEU A 289 12.79 -17.66 0.40
CA LEU A 289 14.11 -17.93 0.99
C LEU A 289 14.59 -19.37 0.75
N ARG A 290 13.66 -20.35 0.65
CA ARG A 290 14.00 -21.75 0.37
C ARG A 290 14.58 -21.95 -1.03
N GLU A 291 14.19 -21.11 -1.98
CA GLU A 291 14.67 -21.16 -3.38
C GLU A 291 15.96 -20.36 -3.62
N MET A 292 16.46 -19.69 -2.58
CA MET A 292 17.70 -18.93 -2.65
C MET A 292 18.90 -19.82 -2.32
N ASN A 293 20.03 -19.56 -2.97
CA ASN A 293 21.30 -20.16 -2.59
C ASN A 293 21.75 -19.63 -1.19
N PRO A 294 22.75 -20.24 -0.53
CA PRO A 294 23.12 -19.87 0.83
C PRO A 294 23.49 -18.39 1.03
N ASP A 295 24.21 -17.80 0.09
CA ASP A 295 24.70 -16.41 0.20
C ASP A 295 23.56 -15.40 0.01
N GLU A 296 22.75 -15.59 -1.02
CA GLU A 296 21.51 -14.82 -1.26
C GLU A 296 20.56 -14.92 -0.06
N ARG A 297 20.36 -16.14 0.44
CA ARG A 297 19.46 -16.40 1.57
C ARG A 297 19.93 -15.65 2.80
N LYS A 298 21.22 -15.68 3.12
CA LYS A 298 21.77 -14.99 4.29
C LYS A 298 21.48 -13.49 4.21
N LEU A 299 21.80 -12.85 3.09
CA LEU A 299 21.57 -11.40 2.91
C LEU A 299 20.08 -11.03 2.97
N ALA A 300 19.24 -11.82 2.27
CA ALA A 300 17.80 -11.61 2.27
C ALA A 300 17.19 -11.83 3.65
N GLN A 301 17.65 -12.84 4.40
CA GLN A 301 17.17 -13.14 5.76
C GLN A 301 17.50 -12.01 6.73
N GLU A 302 18.73 -11.50 6.73
CA GLU A 302 19.15 -10.39 7.59
C GLU A 302 18.28 -9.15 7.36
N THR A 303 17.97 -8.87 6.08
CA THR A 303 17.06 -7.79 5.70
C THR A 303 15.62 -8.06 6.15
N LEU A 304 15.13 -9.28 5.93
CA LEU A 304 13.75 -9.67 6.20
C LEU A 304 13.42 -9.78 7.68
N ASP A 305 14.31 -10.27 8.53
CA ASP A 305 13.99 -10.53 9.95
C ASP A 305 13.60 -9.24 10.68
N LEU A 306 14.37 -8.18 10.47
CA LEU A 306 14.07 -6.87 11.03
C LEU A 306 12.83 -6.27 10.36
N ALA A 307 12.80 -6.25 9.03
CA ALA A 307 11.75 -5.57 8.28
C ALA A 307 10.37 -6.23 8.44
N LEU A 308 10.29 -7.57 8.48
CA LEU A 308 9.06 -8.31 8.76
C LEU A 308 8.52 -7.98 10.15
N THR A 309 9.37 -8.03 11.17
CA THR A 309 8.97 -7.77 12.56
C THR A 309 8.43 -6.34 12.70
N VAL A 310 9.14 -5.36 12.13
CA VAL A 310 8.70 -3.96 12.12
C VAL A 310 7.40 -3.77 11.33
N THR A 311 7.29 -4.44 10.19
CA THR A 311 6.08 -4.36 9.33
C THR A 311 4.86 -4.94 10.02
N GLU A 312 4.98 -6.12 10.63
CA GLU A 312 3.90 -6.77 11.39
C GLU A 312 3.45 -5.87 12.55
N ALA A 313 4.41 -5.33 13.32
CA ALA A 313 4.11 -4.41 14.42
C ALA A 313 3.44 -3.11 13.93
N ALA A 314 3.96 -2.49 12.87
CA ALA A 314 3.42 -1.24 12.33
C ALA A 314 2.03 -1.42 11.69
N SER A 315 1.76 -2.60 11.13
CA SER A 315 0.46 -2.93 10.53
C SER A 315 -0.59 -3.38 11.54
N THR A 316 -0.17 -3.69 12.78
CA THR A 316 -1.09 -4.04 13.86
C THR A 316 -1.72 -2.76 14.41
N ILE A 317 -3.01 -2.58 14.20
CA ILE A 317 -3.78 -1.41 14.66
C ILE A 317 -4.82 -1.91 15.65
N GLY A 318 -4.75 -1.41 16.88
CA GLY A 318 -5.65 -1.81 17.96
C GLY A 318 -5.03 -1.55 19.33
N ALA A 319 -5.74 -2.00 20.36
CA ALA A 319 -5.30 -1.87 21.75
C ALA A 319 -3.93 -2.52 21.96
N GLY A 320 -2.97 -1.75 22.48
CA GLY A 320 -1.61 -2.21 22.75
C GLY A 320 -0.60 -2.01 21.63
N ALA A 321 -1.03 -1.59 20.43
CA ALA A 321 -0.10 -1.15 19.40
C ALA A 321 0.55 0.20 19.78
N ALA A 322 1.82 0.38 19.43
CA ALA A 322 2.52 1.64 19.61
C ALA A 322 2.07 2.64 18.53
N PRO A 323 1.41 3.75 18.89
CA PRO A 323 0.95 4.72 17.91
C PRO A 323 2.14 5.51 17.34
N PHE A 324 1.99 6.00 16.12
CA PHE A 324 2.88 6.94 15.46
C PHE A 324 3.15 8.13 16.38
N THR A 325 4.42 8.43 16.60
CA THR A 325 4.85 9.70 17.18
C THR A 325 6.04 10.23 16.38
N PRO A 326 6.15 11.54 16.13
CA PRO A 326 7.34 12.10 15.48
C PRO A 326 8.65 11.79 16.23
N ALA A 327 8.58 11.52 17.54
CA ALA A 327 9.74 11.14 18.34
C ALA A 327 10.35 9.77 17.93
N MET A 328 9.60 8.92 17.23
CA MET A 328 10.12 7.66 16.67
C MET A 328 11.29 7.87 15.71
N PHE A 329 11.40 9.05 15.11
CA PHE A 329 12.47 9.36 14.17
C PHE A 329 13.78 9.75 14.85
N GLY A 330 13.76 10.16 16.13
CA GLY A 330 14.96 10.58 16.83
C GLY A 330 15.77 11.64 16.06
N SER A 331 16.97 11.27 15.63
CA SER A 331 17.87 12.10 14.82
C SER A 331 17.94 11.70 13.34
N ALA A 332 17.05 10.81 12.88
CA ALA A 332 16.97 10.43 11.48
C ALA A 332 16.60 11.65 10.62
N PRO A 333 17.22 11.81 9.44
CA PRO A 333 17.07 13.00 8.61
C PRO A 333 15.76 12.94 7.80
N ILE A 334 14.62 12.97 8.50
CA ILE A 334 13.30 12.85 7.90
C ILE A 334 12.89 14.17 7.24
N HIS A 335 12.43 14.07 6.00
CA HIS A 335 11.81 15.15 5.26
C HIS A 335 10.32 14.88 5.04
N THR A 336 9.52 15.90 5.25
CA THR A 336 8.11 15.90 4.86
C THR A 336 7.74 17.31 4.40
N PRO A 337 6.95 17.45 3.33
CA PRO A 337 6.42 18.75 2.92
C PRO A 337 5.34 19.26 3.88
N LEU A 338 4.93 18.46 4.88
CA LEU A 338 3.82 18.77 5.78
C LEU A 338 4.31 19.39 7.08
N GLY A 339 3.61 20.44 7.53
CA GLY A 339 3.99 21.16 8.74
C GLY A 339 3.79 20.35 10.05
N PRO A 340 4.38 20.79 11.18
CA PRO A 340 4.28 20.09 12.47
C PRO A 340 2.85 19.84 12.95
N SER A 341 1.91 20.73 12.65
CA SER A 341 0.49 20.58 12.99
C SER A 341 -0.17 19.39 12.28
N TYR A 342 0.24 19.10 11.04
CA TYR A 342 -0.25 17.96 10.29
C TYR A 342 0.27 16.63 10.87
N LEU A 343 1.56 16.60 11.25
CA LEU A 343 2.13 15.45 11.94
C LEU A 343 1.44 15.20 13.28
N LYS A 344 1.12 16.26 14.03
CA LYS A 344 0.36 16.13 15.28
C LYS A 344 -1.05 15.60 15.05
N THR A 345 -1.71 16.05 13.97
CA THR A 345 -3.03 15.52 13.58
C THR A 345 -2.92 14.04 13.24
N THR A 346 -1.87 13.62 12.53
CA THR A 346 -1.63 12.21 12.20
C THR A 346 -1.39 11.36 13.45
N GLU A 347 -0.57 11.85 14.39
CA GLU A 347 -0.37 11.21 15.70
C GLU A 347 -1.67 11.03 16.46
N VAL A 348 -2.54 12.05 16.50
CA VAL A 348 -3.86 11.95 17.15
C VAL A 348 -4.74 10.90 16.45
N CYS A 349 -4.81 10.93 15.11
CA CYS A 349 -5.57 9.96 14.33
C CYS A 349 -5.11 8.52 14.54
N ASP A 350 -3.80 8.28 14.61
CA ASP A 350 -3.25 6.95 14.86
C ASP A 350 -3.47 6.51 16.31
N THR A 351 -3.25 7.41 17.27
CA THR A 351 -3.53 7.18 18.70
C THR A 351 -4.99 6.81 18.92
N LEU A 352 -5.91 7.47 18.23
CA LEU A 352 -7.34 7.16 18.29
C LEU A 352 -7.66 5.78 17.78
N GLN A 353 -6.91 5.21 16.84
CA GLN A 353 -7.15 3.84 16.35
C GLN A 353 -6.54 2.76 17.25
N CYS A 354 -5.67 3.15 18.19
CA CYS A 354 -4.98 2.26 19.13
C CYS A 354 -5.64 2.16 20.51
N ARG A 355 -6.83 2.74 20.68
CA ARG A 355 -7.56 2.66 21.95
C ARG A 355 -8.31 1.34 22.09
N SER A 356 -8.62 0.98 23.34
CA SER A 356 -9.42 -0.20 23.64
C SER A 356 -10.89 0.02 23.32
N ARG A 357 -11.63 -1.09 23.21
CA ARG A 357 -13.07 -1.08 22.95
C ARG A 357 -13.83 -0.29 24.00
N GLU A 358 -13.50 -0.51 25.27
CA GLU A 358 -14.10 0.16 26.43
C GLU A 358 -13.90 1.67 26.35
N TRP A 359 -12.71 2.11 25.94
CA TRP A 359 -12.41 3.53 25.76
C TRP A 359 -13.31 4.18 24.70
N TYR A 360 -13.60 3.50 23.59
CA TYR A 360 -14.52 4.04 22.58
C TYR A 360 -15.97 4.11 23.09
N VAL A 361 -16.42 3.10 23.84
CA VAL A 361 -17.76 3.11 24.46
C VAL A 361 -17.88 4.28 25.42
N ASP A 362 -16.92 4.45 26.34
CA ASP A 362 -16.88 5.57 27.28
C ASP A 362 -16.85 6.94 26.57
N LEU A 363 -16.09 7.04 25.47
CA LEU A 363 -16.05 8.25 24.63
C LEU A 363 -17.44 8.60 24.08
N PHE A 364 -18.17 7.63 23.54
CA PHE A 364 -19.50 7.84 22.97
C PHE A 364 -20.58 8.06 24.04
N ASP A 365 -20.46 7.43 25.20
CA ASP A 365 -21.30 7.67 26.37
C ASP A 365 -21.17 9.11 26.87
N GLN A 366 -19.93 9.60 26.97
CA GLN A 366 -19.67 10.98 27.33
C GLN A 366 -20.23 11.94 26.27
N ALA A 367 -19.94 11.69 24.99
CA ALA A 367 -20.43 12.53 23.89
C ALA A 367 -21.96 12.58 23.84
N GLY A 368 -22.63 11.44 24.02
CA GLY A 368 -24.10 11.35 24.04
C GLY A 368 -24.72 12.18 25.16
N ARG A 369 -24.09 12.21 26.34
CA ARG A 369 -24.52 13.08 27.46
C ARG A 369 -24.26 14.56 27.19
N GLU A 370 -23.05 14.91 26.74
CA GLU A 370 -22.66 16.31 26.51
C GLU A 370 -23.48 16.98 25.40
N LEU A 371 -23.80 16.23 24.34
CA LEU A 371 -24.53 16.73 23.19
C LEU A 371 -26.04 16.50 23.28
N SER A 372 -26.52 15.76 24.29
CA SER A 372 -27.91 15.28 24.38
C SER A 372 -28.33 14.41 23.19
N GLU A 373 -27.39 13.61 22.68
CA GLU A 373 -27.54 12.76 21.49
C GLU A 373 -27.35 11.28 21.86
N PRO A 374 -28.37 10.60 22.44
CA PRO A 374 -28.22 9.24 22.98
C PRO A 374 -27.85 8.19 21.93
N TRP A 375 -28.19 8.44 20.66
CA TRP A 375 -27.87 7.55 19.55
C TRP A 375 -26.36 7.33 19.34
N LEU A 376 -25.50 8.22 19.84
CA LEU A 376 -24.05 8.03 19.84
C LEU A 376 -23.65 6.85 20.72
N ALA A 377 -24.09 6.90 21.98
CA ALA A 377 -23.88 5.87 22.99
C ALA A 377 -24.51 4.55 22.56
N ASP A 378 -25.80 4.56 22.17
CA ASP A 378 -26.53 3.36 21.76
C ASP A 378 -25.81 2.62 20.62
N GLY A 379 -25.31 3.34 19.62
CA GLY A 379 -24.57 2.73 18.52
C GLY A 379 -23.22 2.16 18.95
N ALA A 380 -22.54 2.78 19.91
CA ALA A 380 -21.27 2.29 20.43
C ALA A 380 -21.44 0.99 21.24
N HIS A 381 -22.46 0.91 22.10
CA HIS A 381 -22.78 -0.31 22.84
C HIS A 381 -23.14 -1.45 21.88
N LEU A 382 -24.01 -1.21 20.90
CA LEU A 382 -24.36 -2.20 19.87
C LEU A 382 -23.11 -2.71 19.11
N ALA A 383 -22.19 -1.81 18.74
CA ALA A 383 -20.96 -2.20 18.07
C ALA A 383 -20.06 -3.07 18.98
N ALA A 384 -19.94 -2.69 20.26
CA ALA A 384 -19.15 -3.42 21.24
C ALA A 384 -19.72 -4.82 21.56
N GLU A 385 -21.05 -4.97 21.46
CA GLU A 385 -21.78 -6.23 21.58
C GLU A 385 -21.68 -7.13 20.33
N GLY A 386 -21.01 -6.67 19.27
CA GLY A 386 -20.85 -7.42 18.03
C GLY A 386 -22.04 -7.32 17.07
N GLU A 387 -22.84 -6.24 17.18
CA GLU A 387 -24.00 -5.96 16.33
C GLU A 387 -23.72 -4.80 15.34
N PRO A 388 -22.74 -4.93 14.41
CA PRO A 388 -22.28 -3.83 13.59
C PRO A 388 -23.38 -3.24 12.69
N ALA A 389 -24.29 -4.08 12.17
CA ALA A 389 -25.38 -3.61 11.31
C ALA A 389 -26.40 -2.74 12.07
N LEU A 390 -26.66 -3.06 13.35
CA LEU A 390 -27.52 -2.26 14.21
C LEU A 390 -26.81 -0.97 14.62
N ALA A 391 -25.53 -1.03 15.01
CA ALA A 391 -24.73 0.16 15.30
C ALA A 391 -24.70 1.16 14.14
N LEU A 392 -24.39 0.71 12.92
CA LEU A 392 -24.36 1.55 11.72
C LEU A 392 -25.72 2.19 11.42
N ARG A 393 -26.82 1.44 11.61
CA ARG A 393 -28.18 1.97 11.48
C ARG A 393 -28.48 3.02 12.54
N THR A 394 -28.13 2.71 13.80
CA THR A 394 -28.30 3.60 14.94
C THR A 394 -27.57 4.91 14.72
N TRP A 395 -26.40 4.90 14.07
CA TRP A 395 -25.62 6.06 13.66
C TRP A 395 -26.06 6.73 12.34
N GLY A 396 -27.10 6.23 11.69
CA GLY A 396 -27.78 6.91 10.58
C GLY A 396 -27.30 6.52 9.18
N LEU A 397 -26.58 5.41 9.03
CA LEU A 397 -26.24 4.94 7.69
C LEU A 397 -27.50 4.45 6.94
N PRO A 398 -27.67 4.78 5.64
CA PRO A 398 -28.73 4.24 4.81
C PRO A 398 -28.65 2.70 4.68
N LYS A 399 -29.81 2.03 4.62
CA LYS A 399 -29.91 0.56 4.52
C LYS A 399 -29.07 -0.03 3.38
N GLY A 400 -29.01 0.64 2.23
CA GLY A 400 -28.20 0.20 1.08
C GLY A 400 -26.69 0.15 1.39
N ASN A 401 -26.18 1.12 2.14
CA ASN A 401 -24.78 1.15 2.55
C ASN A 401 -24.47 0.09 3.61
N ILE A 402 -25.40 -0.16 4.55
CA ILE A 402 -25.20 -1.16 5.62
C ILE A 402 -25.03 -2.55 5.02
N GLY A 403 -25.85 -2.92 4.04
CA GLY A 403 -25.74 -4.22 3.36
C GLY A 403 -24.35 -4.45 2.77
N ALA A 404 -23.83 -3.47 2.01
CA ALA A 404 -22.50 -3.56 1.40
C ALA A 404 -21.36 -3.59 2.44
N LEU A 405 -21.43 -2.77 3.49
CA LEU A 405 -20.38 -2.73 4.53
C LEU A 405 -20.34 -4.01 5.37
N CYS A 406 -21.49 -4.63 5.62
CA CYS A 406 -21.62 -5.84 6.44
C CYS A 406 -21.50 -7.16 5.64
N ASP A 407 -21.39 -7.12 4.32
CA ASP A 407 -21.26 -8.32 3.50
C ASP A 407 -19.89 -8.99 3.71
N PRO A 408 -19.82 -10.17 4.35
CA PRO A 408 -18.54 -10.83 4.67
C PRO A 408 -17.74 -11.21 3.42
N GLU A 409 -18.39 -11.36 2.27
CA GLU A 409 -17.75 -11.73 1.00
C GLU A 409 -17.07 -10.53 0.31
N GLN A 410 -17.30 -9.31 0.81
CA GLN A 410 -16.77 -8.09 0.22
C GLN A 410 -15.59 -7.55 1.03
N PRO A 411 -14.44 -7.27 0.41
CA PRO A 411 -13.41 -6.47 1.06
C PRO A 411 -13.93 -5.11 1.52
N LEU A 412 -13.47 -4.67 2.68
CA LEU A 412 -13.81 -3.38 3.27
C LEU A 412 -12.54 -2.66 3.70
N THR A 413 -12.26 -1.51 3.10
CA THR A 413 -11.18 -0.62 3.55
C THR A 413 -11.65 0.22 4.74
N PHE A 414 -10.72 0.57 5.63
CA PHE A 414 -11.04 1.45 6.76
C PHE A 414 -11.52 2.83 6.28
N ASN A 415 -10.90 3.37 5.23
CA ASN A 415 -11.25 4.67 4.69
C ASN A 415 -12.69 4.74 4.17
N ALA A 416 -13.16 3.68 3.50
CA ALA A 416 -14.53 3.57 3.03
C ALA A 416 -15.53 3.59 4.20
N LEU A 417 -15.28 2.77 5.22
CA LEU A 417 -16.09 2.73 6.44
C LEU A 417 -16.13 4.11 7.14
N TYR A 418 -14.94 4.68 7.37
CA TYR A 418 -14.77 6.00 7.97
C TYR A 418 -15.50 7.10 7.21
N THR A 419 -15.42 7.13 5.88
CA THR A 419 -16.04 8.19 5.07
C THR A 419 -17.56 8.11 5.11
N LYS A 420 -18.14 6.90 5.08
CA LYS A 420 -19.60 6.72 5.23
C LYS A 420 -20.08 7.12 6.62
N LEU A 421 -19.33 6.77 7.68
CA LEU A 421 -19.63 7.18 9.06
C LEU A 421 -19.54 8.69 9.26
N ARG A 422 -18.47 9.31 8.75
CA ARG A 422 -18.29 10.76 8.80
C ARG A 422 -19.45 11.49 8.10
N ALA A 423 -19.88 11.00 6.93
CA ALA A 423 -21.03 11.55 6.22
C ALA A 423 -22.35 11.39 7.02
N ALA A 424 -22.57 10.23 7.62
CA ALA A 424 -23.74 9.98 8.47
C ALA A 424 -23.77 10.91 9.70
N PHE A 425 -22.64 11.04 10.42
CA PHE A 425 -22.51 11.97 11.55
C PHE A 425 -22.70 13.42 11.15
N THR A 426 -22.18 13.83 9.99
CA THR A 426 -22.41 15.18 9.45
C THR A 426 -23.90 15.41 9.17
N SER A 427 -24.58 14.44 8.55
CA SER A 427 -26.02 14.53 8.25
C SER A 427 -26.91 14.62 9.50
N ARG A 428 -26.38 14.20 10.64
CA ARG A 428 -27.03 14.28 11.95
C ARG A 428 -26.60 15.48 12.80
N GLY A 429 -25.85 16.41 12.22
CA GLY A 429 -25.53 17.68 12.87
C GLY A 429 -24.39 17.61 13.90
N LEU A 430 -23.56 16.55 13.87
CA LEU A 430 -22.44 16.45 14.79
C LEU A 430 -21.40 17.59 14.53
N PRO A 431 -20.90 18.28 15.57
CA PRO A 431 -20.00 19.43 15.41
C PRO A 431 -18.72 19.12 14.63
N HIS A 432 -18.31 20.04 13.75
CA HIS A 432 -17.21 19.81 12.81
C HIS A 432 -15.86 19.49 13.48
N ASP A 433 -15.58 20.13 14.61
CA ASP A 433 -14.38 19.94 15.42
C ASP A 433 -14.30 18.55 16.08
N ARG A 434 -15.43 17.83 16.16
CA ARG A 434 -15.51 16.48 16.74
C ARG A 434 -15.67 15.38 15.68
N LEU A 435 -16.12 15.72 14.48
CA LEU A 435 -16.42 14.77 13.41
C LEU A 435 -15.28 13.79 13.14
N LEU A 436 -14.03 14.29 13.06
CA LEU A 436 -12.88 13.46 12.74
C LEU A 436 -12.66 12.37 13.80
N ALA A 437 -12.62 12.77 15.07
CA ALA A 437 -12.33 11.85 16.17
C ALA A 437 -13.44 10.80 16.33
N TYR A 438 -14.70 11.21 16.29
CA TYR A 438 -15.83 10.30 16.42
C TYR A 438 -15.95 9.35 15.22
N ALA A 439 -15.75 9.83 13.99
CA ALA A 439 -15.80 8.94 12.82
C ALA A 439 -14.69 7.88 12.85
N ILE A 440 -13.48 8.24 13.29
CA ILE A 440 -12.38 7.26 13.48
C ILE A 440 -12.73 6.27 14.58
N ALA A 441 -13.20 6.74 15.74
CA ALA A 441 -13.58 5.88 16.86
C ALA A 441 -14.69 4.88 16.47
N ALA A 442 -15.74 5.37 15.79
CA ALA A 442 -16.84 4.54 15.29
C ALA A 442 -16.35 3.50 14.26
N ALA A 443 -15.49 3.91 13.32
CA ALA A 443 -14.96 3.01 12.30
C ALA A 443 -14.06 1.94 12.91
N THR A 444 -13.24 2.28 13.91
CA THR A 444 -12.41 1.30 14.63
C THR A 444 -13.28 0.33 15.44
N LEU A 445 -14.26 0.85 16.17
CA LEU A 445 -15.15 0.07 17.04
C LEU A 445 -16.00 -0.93 16.24
N VAL A 446 -16.59 -0.49 15.11
CA VAL A 446 -17.37 -1.37 14.22
C VAL A 446 -16.48 -2.22 13.32
N GLY A 447 -15.26 -1.77 13.03
CA GLY A 447 -14.33 -2.51 12.18
C GLY A 447 -13.93 -3.86 12.78
N GLU A 448 -13.78 -3.94 14.10
CA GLU A 448 -13.40 -5.17 14.80
C GLU A 448 -14.39 -6.34 14.58
N PRO A 449 -15.71 -6.22 14.85
CA PRO A 449 -16.65 -7.29 14.55
C PRO A 449 -16.82 -7.53 13.04
N LEU A 450 -16.57 -6.53 12.19
CA LEU A 450 -16.65 -6.68 10.73
C LEU A 450 -15.46 -7.42 10.11
N SER A 451 -14.32 -7.52 10.79
CA SER A 451 -13.13 -8.20 10.26
C SER A 451 -13.28 -9.72 10.22
N GLY A 452 -14.17 -10.29 11.04
CA GLY A 452 -14.36 -11.73 11.20
C GLY A 452 -13.25 -12.43 12.00
N GLU A 453 -12.23 -11.70 12.48
CA GLU A 453 -11.10 -12.26 13.22
C GLU A 453 -11.40 -12.53 14.71
N THR A 454 -12.56 -12.08 15.23
CA THR A 454 -12.95 -12.11 16.65
C THR A 454 -13.22 -13.51 17.25
N GLY A 455 -12.98 -14.60 16.50
CA GLY A 455 -13.18 -15.98 16.95
C GLY A 455 -11.91 -16.80 17.22
N GLN A 456 -10.73 -16.30 16.86
CA GLN A 456 -9.45 -16.99 17.12
C GLN A 456 -8.66 -16.20 18.14
N VAL A 457 -9.00 -16.34 19.43
CA VAL A 457 -8.03 -16.04 20.49
C VAL A 457 -6.81 -16.92 20.19
N PRO A 458 -5.64 -16.35 19.85
CA PRO A 458 -4.46 -17.16 19.63
C PRO A 458 -4.24 -17.93 20.93
N ALA A 459 -4.30 -19.26 20.86
CA ALA A 459 -3.98 -20.11 21.99
C ALA A 459 -2.64 -19.63 22.52
N SER A 460 -2.67 -18.95 23.67
CA SER A 460 -1.49 -18.37 24.29
C SER A 460 -0.46 -19.48 24.38
N ARG A 461 0.72 -19.27 23.77
CA ARG A 461 1.86 -20.17 23.88
C ARG A 461 2.06 -20.50 25.36
N ALA A 462 1.66 -21.71 25.73
CA ALA A 462 1.96 -22.34 27.01
C ALA A 462 3.39 -22.90 26.97
#